data_AF-A0AAV9JHN6-F1
#
_entry.id   AF-A0AAV9JHN6-F1
#
_cell.length_a   1.000
_cell.length_b   1.000
_cell.length_c   1.000
_cell.angle_alpha   90.00
_cell.angle_beta   90.00
_cell.angle_gamma   90.00
#
_symmetry.space_group_name_H-M   'P 1'
#
loop_
_entity.id
_entity.type
_entity.pdbx_description
1 polymer ?
#
loop_
_entity_poly.entity_id
_entity_poly.type
_entity_poly.pdbx_seq_one_letter_code
_entity_poly.pdbx_strand_id
1 'polypeptide(L)' 'MSTGDASFEQAVQSWLDEGRVYHGERIGEGNFAEYGHFTQCLWYGTTHIGMGKAKSKNGATYIVARYTPPGNMAGEKPF' A
#
# COMPACT_ATOMS: atom_id res chain seq x y z
N MET A 1 -12.05 -12.72 10.67
CA MET A 1 -10.90 -12.29 11.51
C MET A 1 -9.71 -13.13 11.11
N SER A 2 -8.70 -12.55 10.45
CA SER A 2 -7.48 -13.31 10.13
C SER A 2 -6.59 -13.31 11.38
N THR A 3 -6.55 -14.45 12.08
CA THR A 3 -5.69 -14.72 13.23
C THR A 3 -4.35 -15.36 12.81
N GLY A 4 -3.97 -15.23 11.53
CA GLY A 4 -2.70 -15.74 11.01
C GLY A 4 -1.57 -14.71 11.12
N ASP A 5 -0.36 -15.18 11.42
CA ASP A 5 0.85 -14.38 11.22
C ASP A 5 0.97 -14.03 9.73
N ALA A 6 0.58 -12.82 9.34
CA ALA A 6 0.58 -12.38 7.96
C ALA A 6 2.03 -12.31 7.43
N SER A 7 2.25 -12.80 6.21
CA SER A 7 3.53 -12.65 5.52
C SER A 7 3.62 -11.29 4.80
N PHE A 8 4.85 -10.87 4.47
CA PHE A 8 5.04 -9.69 3.62
C PHE A 8 4.37 -9.84 2.26
N GLU A 9 4.43 -11.03 1.67
CA GLU A 9 3.78 -11.34 0.39
C GLU A 9 2.25 -11.16 0.47
N GLN A 10 1.62 -11.64 1.54
CA GLN A 10 0.18 -11.46 1.74
C GLN A 10 -0.20 -9.99 1.91
N ALA A 11 0.64 -9.20 2.58
CA ALA A 11 0.41 -7.75 2.71
C ALA A 11 0.55 -7.05 1.36
N VAL A 12 1.61 -7.33 0.60
CA VAL A 12 1.81 -6.73 -0.74
C VAL A 12 0.70 -7.14 -1.69
N GLN A 13 0.30 -8.41 -1.69
CA GLN A 13 -0.82 -8.88 -2.51
C GLN A 13 -2.11 -8.12 -2.16
N SER A 14 -2.42 -7.97 -0.87
CA SER A 14 -3.59 -7.20 -0.44
C SER A 14 -3.55 -5.73 -0.87
N TRP A 15 -2.37 -5.10 -0.90
CA TRP A 15 -2.21 -3.74 -1.41
C TRP A 15 -2.36 -3.68 -2.93
N LEU A 16 -1.86 -4.66 -3.66
CA LEU A 16 -2.00 -4.74 -5.11
C LEU A 16 -3.45 -5.05 -5.55
N ASP A 17 -4.18 -5.82 -4.75
CA ASP A 17 -5.58 -6.17 -5.01
C ASP A 17 -6.52 -4.94 -4.98
N GLU A 18 -6.08 -3.82 -4.42
CA GLU A 18 -6.80 -2.54 -4.52
C GLU A 18 -6.85 -2.00 -5.96
N GLY A 19 -5.97 -2.46 -6.85
CA GLY A 19 -6.01 -2.10 -8.27
C GLY A 19 -7.34 -2.42 -8.96
N ARG A 20 -8.16 -3.32 -8.40
CA ARG A 20 -9.50 -3.65 -8.91
C ARG A 20 -10.51 -2.51 -8.78
N VAL A 21 -10.28 -1.56 -7.87
CA VAL A 21 -11.13 -0.38 -7.63
C VAL A 21 -10.45 0.92 -8.06
N TYR A 22 -9.25 0.84 -8.64
CA TYR A 22 -8.58 1.99 -9.25
C TYR A 22 -8.99 2.12 -10.71
N HIS A 23 -9.47 3.30 -11.10
CA HIS A 23 -9.95 3.59 -12.45
C HIS A 23 -9.09 4.61 -13.20
N GLY A 24 -7.87 4.88 -12.71
CA GLY A 24 -6.93 5.80 -13.36
C GLY A 24 -7.09 7.26 -12.93
N GLU A 25 -7.75 7.50 -11.80
CA GLU A 25 -7.92 8.82 -11.18
C GLU A 25 -6.58 9.42 -10.77
N ARG A 26 -6.51 10.76 -10.73
CA ARG A 26 -5.37 11.44 -10.10
C ARG A 26 -5.47 11.30 -8.59
N ILE A 27 -4.33 11.32 -7.91
CA ILE A 27 -4.33 11.27 -6.45
C ILE A 27 -5.08 12.49 -5.89
N GLY A 28 -6.08 12.23 -5.06
CA GLY A 28 -7.00 13.25 -4.51
C GLY A 28 -8.34 13.33 -5.24
N GLU A 29 -8.51 12.63 -6.36
CA GLU A 29 -9.79 12.44 -7.03
C GLU A 29 -10.36 11.04 -6.69
N GLY A 30 -11.67 10.92 -6.45
CA GLY A 30 -12.28 9.64 -6.07
C GLY A 30 -11.94 9.17 -4.65
N ASN A 31 -12.10 7.88 -4.37
CA ASN A 31 -11.91 7.32 -3.02
C ASN A 31 -10.47 6.82 -2.80
N PHE A 32 -9.54 7.75 -2.56
CA PHE A 32 -8.12 7.43 -2.34
C PHE A 32 -7.88 6.41 -1.22
N ALA A 33 -8.77 6.35 -0.22
CA ALA A 33 -8.65 5.37 0.87
C ALA A 33 -8.82 3.91 0.41
N GLU A 34 -9.42 3.68 -0.76
CA GLU A 34 -9.64 2.34 -1.30
C GLU A 34 -8.52 1.85 -2.23
N TYR A 35 -7.72 2.75 -2.81
CA TYR A 35 -6.70 2.41 -3.81
C TYR A 35 -5.30 2.95 -3.51
N GLY A 36 -5.13 3.68 -2.40
CA GLY A 36 -3.90 4.39 -2.10
C GLY A 36 -2.68 3.48 -1.88
N HIS A 37 -2.86 2.24 -1.40
CA HIS A 37 -1.73 1.32 -1.28
C HIS A 37 -1.30 0.81 -2.65
N PHE A 38 -2.25 0.51 -3.54
CA PHE A 38 -1.95 0.10 -4.92
C PHE A 38 -1.15 1.17 -5.65
N THR A 39 -1.59 2.42 -5.63
CA THR A 39 -0.90 3.50 -6.35
C THR A 39 0.49 3.78 -5.78
N GLN A 40 0.69 3.59 -4.47
CA GLN A 40 2.02 3.71 -3.85
C GLN A 40 2.95 2.56 -4.27
N CYS A 41 2.44 1.33 -4.41
CA CYS A 41 3.23 0.18 -4.85
C CYS A 41 3.73 0.36 -6.29
N LEU A 42 2.96 1.03 -7.15
CA LEU A 42 3.28 1.26 -8.55
C LEU A 42 3.90 2.64 -8.84
N TRP A 43 4.22 3.41 -7.81
CA TRP A 43 4.64 4.80 -8.01
C TRP A 43 5.98 4.90 -8.76
N TYR A 44 5.96 5.46 -9.97
CA TYR A 44 7.14 5.54 -10.85
C TYR A 44 8.38 6.20 -10.22
N GLY A 45 8.17 7.18 -9.33
CA GLY A 45 9.25 7.95 -8.71
C GLY A 45 9.88 7.29 -7.49
N THR A 46 9.28 6.20 -6.97
CA THR A 46 9.79 5.51 -5.79
C THR A 46 10.92 4.56 -6.19
N THR A 47 12.06 4.64 -5.51
CA THR A 47 13.27 3.86 -5.85
C THR A 47 13.72 2.92 -4.74
N HIS A 48 13.27 3.16 -3.51
CA HIS A 48 13.65 2.40 -2.33
C HIS A 48 12.41 2.04 -1.52
N ILE A 49 12.39 0.83 -0.97
CA ILE A 49 11.30 0.32 -0.15
C ILE A 49 11.90 -0.36 1.09
N GLY A 50 11.37 -0.03 2.26
CA GLY A 50 11.66 -0.72 3.51
C GLY A 50 10.39 -1.28 4.12
N MET A 51 10.40 -2.56 4.48
CA MET A 51 9.26 -3.24 5.10
C MET A 51 9.60 -3.77 6.50
N GLY A 52 8.65 -3.68 7.41
CA GLY A 52 8.77 -4.19 8.78
C GLY A 52 7.51 -4.91 9.22
N LYS A 53 7.68 -5.97 10.03
CA LYS A 53 6.58 -6.73 10.65
C LYS A 53 6.72 -6.69 12.16
N ALA A 54 5.63 -6.42 12.86
CA ALA A 54 5.57 -6.45 14.32
C ALA A 54 4.29 -7.17 14.79
N LYS A 55 4.40 -7.96 15.86
CA LYS A 55 3.25 -8.62 16.50
C LYS A 55 2.96 -7.96 17.84
N SER A 56 1.73 -7.51 18.04
CA SER A 56 1.26 -6.93 19.30
C SER A 56 0.98 -8.01 20.35
N LYS A 57 0.92 -7.60 21.63
CA LYS A 57 0.61 -8.47 22.77
C LYS A 57 -0.76 -9.15 22.65
N ASN A 58 -1.70 -8.52 21.94
CA ASN A 58 -3.03 -9.09 21.67
C ASN A 58 -3.05 -10.07 20.48
N GLY A 59 -1.90 -10.38 19.88
CA GLY A 59 -1.78 -11.31 18.75
C GLY A 59 -1.95 -10.67 17.37
N ALA A 60 -2.28 -9.38 17.27
CA ALA A 60 -2.39 -8.69 15.99
C ALA A 60 -1.03 -8.53 15.32
N THR A 61 -0.98 -8.76 14.00
CA THR A 61 0.24 -8.58 13.18
C THR A 61 0.11 -7.30 12.38
N TYR A 62 1.14 -6.45 12.46
CA TYR A 62 1.25 -5.19 11.72
C TYR A 62 2.38 -5.33 10.72
N ILE A 63 2.09 -5.05 9.46
CA ILE A 63 3.09 -4.97 8.39
C ILE A 63 3.06 -3.54 7.87
N VAL A 64 4.24 -2.91 7.79
CA VAL A 64 4.41 -1.54 7.37
C VAL A 64 5.42 -1.50 6.24
N ALA A 65 5.12 -0.78 5.17
CA ALA A 65 6.07 -0.41 4.13
C ALA A 65 6.30 1.10 4.15
N ARG A 66 7.55 1.51 3.90
CA ARG A 66 7.93 2.89 3.64
C ARG A 66 8.65 2.98 2.31
N TYR A 67 8.32 4.03 1.56
CA TYR A 67 8.73 4.23 0.18
C TYR A 67 9.56 5.53 0.10
N THR A 68 10.65 5.52 -0.66
CA THR A 68 11.52 6.70 -0.84
C THR A 68 12.04 6.80 -2.28
N PRO A 69 11.91 7.96 -2.94
CA PRO A 69 11.02 9.08 -2.62
C PRO A 69 9.56 8.65 -2.40
N PRO A 70 8.77 9.39 -1.60
CA PRO A 70 7.37 9.06 -1.36
C PRO A 70 6.56 9.20 -2.66
N GLY A 71 5.51 8.39 -2.77
CA GLY A 71 4.55 8.50 -3.85
C GLY A 71 3.25 9.16 -3.42
N ASN A 72 2.19 8.92 -4.19
CA ASN A 72 0.86 9.46 -3.94
C ASN A 72 0.84 10.99 -3.80
N MET A 73 1.54 11.67 -4.71
CA MET A 73 1.55 13.13 -4.78
C MET A 73 0.21 13.63 -5.34
N ALA A 74 -0.44 14.55 -4.62
CA ALA A 74 -1.75 15.08 -5.01
C ALA A 74 -1.72 15.69 -6.43
N GLY A 75 -2.71 15.34 -7.25
CA GLY A 75 -2.81 15.77 -8.64
C GLY A 75 -1.96 14.97 -9.64
N GLU A 76 -1.09 14.07 -9.18
CA GLU A 76 -0.28 13.20 -10.05
C GLU A 76 -0.93 11.82 -10.26
N LYS A 77 -0.35 11.03 -11.16
CA LYS A 77 -0.71 9.63 -11.41
C LYS A 77 0.48 8.72 -11.10
N PRO A 78 0.24 7.47 -10.67
CA PRO A 78 1.31 6.54 -10.34
C PRO A 78 2.13 6.08 -11.55
N PHE A 79 1.57 6.14 -12.76
CA PHE A 79 2.20 5.80 -14.04
C PHE A 79 1.50 6.51 -15.20
#